data_AF-A0A6B0WFL1-F1
#
_entry.id   AF-A0A6B0WFL1-F1
#
_cell.length_a   1.000
_cell.length_b   1.000
_cell.length_c   1.000
_cell.angle_alpha   90.00
_cell.angle_beta   90.00
_cell.angle_gamma   90.00
#
_symmetry.space_group_name_H-M   'P 1'
#
loop_
_entity.id
_entity.type
_entity.pdbx_description
1 polymer ?
#
loop_
_entity_poly.entity_id
_entity_poly.type
_entity_poly.pdbx_seq_one_letter_code
_entity_poly.pdbx_strand_id
1 'polypeptide(L)'
;MARVLIDMLPADDVDAARTEAARVSDTRAAAFHDAERLLGRATARRLEWEREVAWDIFLVYGPSAAWTEDDIPAPDEWFHQLDDGESTRPPGEDEGESSTSDSTAVGHSGADPARFRTGEDLLHALADAIRAAAEDAE
;
A
#
# COMPACT_ATOMS: atom_id res chain seq x y z
N MET A 1 4.74 13.65 0.20
CA MET A 1 4.06 12.40 -0.20
C MET A 1 4.82 11.82 -1.37
N ALA A 2 5.01 10.51 -1.42
CA ALA A 2 5.51 9.82 -2.61
C ALA A 2 4.44 8.83 -3.09
N ARG A 3 4.25 8.73 -4.41
CA ARG A 3 3.44 7.70 -5.05
C ARG A 3 4.36 6.88 -5.96
N VAL A 4 4.26 5.57 -5.86
CA VAL A 4 5.04 4.65 -6.70
C VAL A 4 4.06 3.76 -7.43
N LEU A 5 4.08 3.80 -8.76
CA LEU A 5 3.36 2.82 -9.58
C LEU A 5 4.25 1.59 -9.73
N ILE A 6 3.72 0.43 -9.37
CA ILE A 6 4.39 -0.87 -9.47
C ILE A 6 3.71 -1.66 -10.60
N ASP A 7 4.48 -2.29 -11.48
CA ASP A 7 3.92 -3.04 -12.61
C ASP A 7 3.27 -4.35 -12.16
N MET A 8 2.00 -4.31 -11.76
CA MET A 8 1.27 -5.48 -11.24
C MET A 8 0.40 -6.14 -12.28
N LEU A 9 -0.27 -5.34 -13.11
CA LEU A 9 -1.15 -5.76 -14.19
C LEU A 9 -0.45 -5.69 -15.55
N PRO A 10 -0.92 -6.43 -16.58
CA PRO A 10 -0.31 -6.41 -17.91
C PRO A 10 -0.26 -5.04 -18.60
N ALA A 11 -1.14 -4.11 -18.18
CA ALA A 11 -1.21 -2.75 -18.72
C ALA A 11 -0.42 -1.73 -17.88
N ASP A 12 0.18 -2.15 -16.76
CA ASP A 12 1.03 -1.28 -15.98
C ASP A 12 2.38 -1.17 -16.66
N ASP A 13 2.73 0.06 -17.02
CA ASP A 13 3.99 0.41 -17.65
C ASP A 13 4.36 1.87 -17.35
N VAL A 14 5.46 2.35 -17.92
CA VAL A 14 5.95 3.72 -17.72
C VAL A 14 4.97 4.78 -18.23
N ASP A 15 4.18 4.49 -19.27
CA ASP A 15 3.24 5.45 -19.84
C ASP A 15 1.96 5.53 -18.99
N ALA A 16 1.50 4.39 -18.45
CA ALA A 16 0.49 4.35 -17.40
C ALA A 16 0.95 5.14 -16.16
N ALA A 17 2.19 4.91 -15.69
CA ALA A 17 2.77 5.64 -14.56
C ALA A 17 2.82 7.14 -14.79
N ARG A 18 3.21 7.59 -16.00
CA ARG A 18 3.21 9.01 -16.37
C ARG A 18 1.81 9.61 -16.39
N THR A 19 0.85 8.89 -16.97
CA THR A 19 -0.55 9.31 -17.04
C THR A 19 -1.11 9.48 -15.62
N GLU A 20 -0.83 8.53 -14.76
CA GLU A 20 -1.26 8.53 -13.37
C GLU A 20 -0.59 9.62 -12.53
N ALA A 21 0.71 9.86 -12.73
CA ALA A 21 1.43 10.96 -12.10
C ALA A 21 0.83 12.33 -12.47
N ALA A 22 0.41 12.51 -13.72
CA ALA A 22 -0.19 13.76 -14.19
C ALA A 22 -1.55 14.09 -13.55
N ARG A 23 -2.20 13.13 -12.87
CA ARG A 23 -3.45 13.37 -12.12
C ARG A 23 -3.24 14.08 -10.80
N VAL A 24 -2.02 14.08 -10.26
CA VAL A 24 -1.68 14.69 -8.97
C VAL A 24 -1.08 16.07 -9.22
N SER A 25 -1.82 17.13 -8.87
CA SER A 25 -1.38 18.52 -9.07
C SER A 25 -0.54 19.08 -7.91
N ASP A 26 -0.46 18.38 -6.77
CA ASP A 26 0.33 18.83 -5.62
C ASP A 26 1.83 18.68 -5.91
N THR A 27 2.55 19.80 -5.99
CA THR A 27 3.98 19.82 -6.33
C THR A 27 4.89 19.23 -5.24
N ARG A 28 4.35 18.96 -4.04
CA ARG A 28 5.06 18.25 -2.97
C ARG A 28 4.94 16.73 -3.11
N ALA A 29 4.10 16.25 -4.03
CA ALA A 29 4.01 14.84 -4.35
C ALA A 29 5.09 14.47 -5.37
N ALA A 30 5.91 13.48 -5.03
CA ALA A 30 6.83 12.85 -5.98
C ALA A 30 6.17 11.59 -6.56
N ALA A 31 6.35 11.35 -7.86
CA ALA A 31 5.86 10.17 -8.54
C ALA A 31 7.03 9.35 -9.10
N PHE A 32 6.99 8.05 -8.87
CA PHE A 32 7.99 7.09 -9.33
C PHE A 32 7.32 5.92 -10.04
N HIS A 33 8.09 5.24 -10.88
CA HIS A 33 7.71 4.00 -11.55
C HIS A 33 8.69 2.91 -11.13
N ASP A 34 8.16 1.77 -10.68
CA ASP A 34 8.91 0.61 -10.19
C ASP A 34 8.54 -0.64 -11.02
N ALA A 35 9.14 -0.72 -12.21
CA ALA A 35 8.91 -1.83 -13.14
C ALA A 35 9.40 -3.18 -12.59
N GLU A 36 10.39 -3.16 -11.70
CA GLU A 36 11.01 -4.36 -11.13
C GLU A 36 10.33 -4.79 -9.80
N ARG A 37 9.32 -4.05 -9.34
CA ARG A 37 8.57 -4.30 -8.11
C ARG A 37 9.46 -4.32 -6.87
N LEU A 38 10.58 -3.60 -6.88
CA LEU A 38 11.57 -3.59 -5.82
C LEU A 38 10.98 -3.07 -4.51
N LEU A 39 10.23 -1.98 -4.56
CA LEU A 39 9.59 -1.39 -3.40
C LEU A 39 8.50 -2.32 -2.85
N GLY A 40 7.67 -2.88 -3.72
CA GLY A 40 6.60 -3.80 -3.29
C GLY A 40 7.15 -5.06 -2.62
N ARG A 41 8.24 -5.62 -3.15
CA ARG A 41 8.94 -6.78 -2.54
C ARG A 41 9.60 -6.41 -1.22
N ALA A 42 10.26 -5.26 -1.14
CA ALA A 42 10.87 -4.78 0.11
C ALA A 42 9.80 -4.57 1.19
N THR A 43 8.70 -3.93 0.82
CA THR A 43 7.57 -3.68 1.72
C THR A 43 6.92 -4.97 2.19
N ALA A 44 6.66 -5.93 1.29
CA ALA A 44 6.13 -7.23 1.68
C ALA A 44 7.00 -7.94 2.73
N ARG A 45 8.32 -7.96 2.54
CA ARG A 45 9.25 -8.51 3.54
C ARG A 45 9.18 -7.73 4.85
N ARG A 46 9.14 -6.40 4.79
CA ARG A 46 9.16 -5.53 5.98
C ARG A 46 7.92 -5.73 6.85
N LEU A 47 6.78 -5.97 6.22
CA LEU A 47 5.48 -6.19 6.85
C LEU A 47 5.23 -7.66 7.20
N GLU A 48 6.19 -8.56 6.94
CA GLU A 48 6.01 -10.01 7.06
C GLU A 48 4.79 -10.52 6.28
N TRP A 49 4.47 -9.86 5.17
CA TRP A 49 3.32 -10.20 4.35
C TRP A 49 3.57 -11.53 3.64
N GLU A 50 2.57 -12.41 3.69
CA GLU A 50 2.57 -13.71 3.00
C GLU A 50 2.74 -13.63 1.47
N ARG A 51 2.42 -12.48 0.86
CA ARG A 51 2.54 -12.27 -0.59
C ARG A 51 3.92 -11.77 -0.97
N GLU A 52 4.36 -12.09 -2.18
CA GLU A 52 5.70 -11.71 -2.67
C GLU A 52 5.85 -10.20 -2.93
N VAL A 53 4.75 -9.51 -3.28
CA VAL A 53 4.75 -8.09 -3.62
C VAL A 53 3.58 -7.41 -2.92
N ALA A 54 3.87 -6.42 -2.08
CA ALA A 54 2.89 -5.54 -1.48
C ALA A 54 2.56 -4.41 -2.47
N TRP A 55 1.27 -4.24 -2.78
CA TRP A 55 0.77 -3.23 -3.71
C TRP A 55 -0.63 -2.81 -3.28
N ASP A 56 -1.15 -1.74 -3.88
CA ASP A 56 -2.38 -1.06 -3.47
C ASP A 56 -2.44 -0.74 -1.95
N ILE A 57 -1.32 -0.21 -1.46
CA ILE A 57 -1.07 0.06 -0.05
C ILE A 57 -0.76 1.53 0.21
N PHE A 58 -1.08 1.97 1.42
CA PHE A 58 -0.66 3.25 1.98
C PHE A 58 0.27 2.99 3.16
N LEU A 59 1.42 3.65 3.16
CA LEU A 59 2.44 3.57 4.21
C LEU A 59 2.57 4.94 4.86
N VAL A 60 2.38 5.02 6.17
CA VAL A 60 2.53 6.25 6.95
C VAL A 60 3.81 6.15 7.77
N TYR A 61 4.66 7.16 7.61
CA TYR A 61 5.95 7.27 8.30
C TYR A 61 5.97 8.56 9.11
N GLY A 62 6.30 8.44 10.39
CA GLY A 62 6.60 9.53 11.29
C GLY A 62 7.95 10.18 10.98
N PRO A 63 8.25 11.33 11.61
CA PRO A 63 9.46 12.10 11.32
C PRO A 63 10.75 11.42 11.79
N SER A 64 10.67 10.40 12.65
CA SER A 64 11.80 9.59 13.09
C SER A 64 12.18 8.49 12.09
N ALA A 65 11.35 8.24 11.06
CA ALA A 65 11.61 7.21 10.06
C ALA A 65 12.88 7.53 9.25
N ALA A 66 13.87 6.65 9.35
CA ALA A 66 15.13 6.76 8.63
C ALA A 66 15.16 5.82 7.44
N TRP A 67 15.31 6.37 6.25
CA TRP A 67 15.55 5.62 5.02
C TRP A 67 17.06 5.37 4.89
N THR A 68 17.46 4.11 4.99
CA THR A 68 18.86 3.69 4.80
C THR A 68 19.01 2.95 3.47
N GLU A 69 20.24 2.63 3.09
CA GLU A 69 20.51 1.85 1.88
C GLU A 69 20.12 0.37 2.03
N ASP A 70 19.99 -0.13 3.27
CA ASP A 70 19.86 -1.55 3.56
C ASP A 70 18.40 -2.04 3.55
N ASP A 71 17.45 -1.24 4.05
CA ASP A 71 16.05 -1.64 4.11
C ASP A 71 15.09 -0.45 4.20
N ILE A 72 13.82 -0.72 3.90
CA ILE A 72 12.72 0.22 4.12
C ILE A 72 12.39 0.31 5.63
N PRO A 73 12.23 1.52 6.21
CA PRO A 73 11.80 1.65 7.59
C PRO A 73 10.45 0.95 7.82
N ALA A 74 10.17 0.54 9.06
CA ALA A 74 8.80 0.15 9.41
C ALA A 74 7.92 1.40 9.26
N PRO A 75 6.76 1.29 8.59
CA PRO A 75 5.75 2.31 8.73
C PRO A 75 5.18 2.28 10.16
N ASP A 76 4.81 3.45 10.67
CA ASP A 76 4.07 3.56 11.94
C ASP A 76 2.65 3.01 11.80
N GLU A 77 2.05 3.24 10.62
CA GLU A 77 0.74 2.72 10.23
C GLU A 77 0.75 2.37 8.74
N TRP A 78 0.01 1.31 8.37
CA TRP A 78 -0.18 0.97 6.97
C TRP A 78 -1.59 0.46 6.71
N PHE A 79 -2.00 0.58 5.44
CA PHE A 79 -3.34 0.20 5.00
C PHE A 79 -3.24 -0.50 3.66
N HIS A 80 -3.94 -1.62 3.49
CA HIS A 80 -4.16 -2.25 2.20
C HIS A 80 -5.57 -1.90 1.70
N GLN A 81 -5.70 -1.52 0.43
CA GLN A 81 -6.98 -1.08 -0.13
C GLN A 81 -7.86 -2.23 -0.63
N LEU A 82 -7.27 -3.33 -1.12
CA LEU A 82 -8.01 -4.48 -1.69
C LEU A 82 -8.06 -5.65 -0.73
N ASP A 83 -9.19 -6.35 -0.66
CA ASP A 83 -9.25 -7.60 0.11
C ASP A 83 -8.23 -8.61 -0.44
N ASP A 84 -7.64 -9.42 0.43
CA ASP A 84 -6.66 -10.44 0.03
C ASP A 84 -7.25 -11.42 -1.01
N GLY A 85 -8.58 -11.61 -1.00
CA GLY A 85 -9.31 -12.39 -2.01
C GLY A 85 -9.34 -11.77 -3.42
N GLU A 86 -9.15 -10.46 -3.55
CA GLU A 86 -9.14 -9.76 -4.85
C GLU A 86 -7.73 -9.72 -5.47
N SER A 87 -6.68 -9.82 -4.65
CA SER A 87 -5.29 -9.89 -5.14
C SER A 87 -4.91 -11.24 -5.76
N THR A 88 -5.71 -12.30 -5.62
CA THR A 88 -5.42 -13.64 -6.18
C THR A 88 -6.05 -13.92 -7.54
N ARG A 89 -6.83 -13.00 -8.12
CA ARG A 89 -7.62 -13.31 -9.32
C ARG A 89 -6.91 -12.85 -10.61
N PRO A 90 -6.24 -13.73 -11.37
CA PRO A 90 -5.95 -13.42 -12.76
C PRO A 90 -7.27 -13.17 -13.51
N PRO A 91 -7.31 -12.26 -14.50
CA PRO A 91 -8.54 -11.99 -15.24
C PRO A 91 -8.92 -13.22 -16.07
N GLY A 92 -9.94 -13.98 -15.62
CA GLY A 92 -10.51 -15.06 -16.43
C GLY A 92 -11.15 -16.28 -15.75
N GLU A 93 -11.15 -16.42 -14.42
CA GLU A 93 -11.71 -17.64 -13.79
C GLU A 93 -12.96 -17.34 -12.94
N ASP A 94 -14.08 -17.94 -13.37
CA ASP A 94 -15.41 -17.91 -12.78
C ASP A 94 -15.50 -18.65 -11.43
N GLU A 95 -16.40 -18.10 -10.59
CA GLU A 95 -17.06 -18.61 -9.38
C GLU A 95 -16.50 -19.84 -8.62
N GLY A 96 -16.08 -19.64 -7.37
CA GLY A 96 -15.88 -20.74 -6.42
C GLY A 96 -15.31 -20.32 -5.06
N GLU A 97 -16.22 -20.19 -4.08
CA GLU A 97 -16.00 -20.37 -2.63
C GLU A 97 -15.11 -19.38 -1.85
N SER A 98 -15.78 -18.60 -1.00
CA SER A 98 -15.23 -17.71 0.03
C SER A 98 -14.53 -18.52 1.11
N SER A 99 -13.20 -18.45 1.17
CA SER A 99 -12.41 -19.03 2.25
C SER A 99 -11.94 -17.92 3.19
N THR A 100 -12.60 -17.79 4.34
CA THR A 100 -12.15 -16.97 5.47
C THR A 100 -10.84 -17.55 6.03
N SER A 101 -9.74 -16.81 5.91
CA SER A 101 -8.51 -17.07 6.64
C SER A 101 -8.34 -16.05 7.74
N ASP A 102 -8.33 -16.56 8.97
CA ASP A 102 -8.03 -15.88 10.22
C ASP A 102 -6.53 -15.57 10.26
N SER A 103 -6.14 -14.31 10.12
CA SER A 103 -4.73 -13.88 10.23
C SER A 103 -4.51 -13.14 11.55
N THR A 104 -4.15 -13.91 12.58
CA THR A 104 -3.54 -13.39 13.80
C THR A 104 -2.03 -13.26 13.58
N ALA A 105 -1.61 -12.24 12.83
CA ALA A 105 -0.23 -11.77 12.79
C ALA A 105 -0.18 -10.27 13.09
N VAL A 106 0.89 -9.86 13.74
CA VAL A 106 1.06 -8.64 14.52
C VAL A 106 0.79 -7.36 13.71
N GLY A 107 -0.11 -6.50 14.19
CA GLY A 107 -0.15 -5.07 13.89
C GLY A 107 -0.76 -4.65 12.55
N HIS A 108 -2.09 -4.54 12.54
CA HIS A 108 -2.93 -3.76 11.61
C HIS A 108 -2.41 -3.54 10.19
N SER A 109 -2.71 -4.47 9.27
CA SER A 109 -3.48 -4.15 8.07
C SER A 109 -3.81 -5.42 7.28
N GLY A 110 -5.09 -5.76 7.23
CA GLY A 110 -5.66 -6.26 6.01
C GLY A 110 -6.41 -5.09 5.37
N ALA A 111 -6.80 -5.21 4.10
CA ALA A 111 -7.97 -4.46 3.70
C ALA A 111 -9.11 -4.98 4.55
N ASP A 112 -9.54 -4.15 5.48
CA ASP A 112 -10.69 -4.44 6.30
C ASP A 112 -11.86 -3.73 5.63
N PRO A 113 -12.59 -4.38 4.72
CA PRO A 113 -13.77 -3.78 4.10
C PRO A 113 -14.84 -3.40 5.14
N ALA A 114 -14.79 -3.92 6.37
CA ALA A 114 -15.64 -3.45 7.46
C ALA A 114 -15.18 -2.09 8.03
N ARG A 115 -13.87 -1.80 7.96
CA ARG A 115 -13.23 -0.53 8.36
C ARG A 115 -13.22 0.53 7.25
N PHE A 116 -13.04 0.14 5.99
CA PHE A 116 -12.99 1.05 4.83
C PHE A 116 -14.10 0.74 3.82
N ARG A 117 -15.35 1.07 4.16
CA ARG A 117 -16.51 0.79 3.29
C ARG A 117 -16.59 1.75 2.11
N THR A 118 -15.96 2.91 2.24
CA THR A 118 -15.91 3.96 1.24
C THR A 118 -14.51 4.55 1.16
N GLY A 119 -14.20 5.22 0.05
CA GLY A 119 -12.96 6.00 -0.04
C GLY A 119 -12.87 7.12 1.01
N GLU A 120 -14.00 7.60 1.53
CA GLU A 120 -14.03 8.62 2.59
C GLU A 120 -13.56 8.05 3.95
N ASP A 121 -13.91 6.80 4.25
CA ASP A 121 -13.45 6.11 5.47
C ASP A 121 -11.93 5.94 5.47
N LEU A 122 -11.36 5.57 4.32
CA LEU A 122 -9.91 5.46 4.12
C LEU A 122 -9.23 6.82 4.30
N LEU A 123 -9.79 7.89 3.74
CA LEU A 123 -9.25 9.25 3.90
C LEU A 123 -9.24 9.70 5.36
N HIS A 124 -10.30 9.41 6.12
CA HIS A 124 -10.34 9.73 7.55
C HIS A 124 -9.27 8.97 8.34
N ALA A 125 -9.13 7.66 8.11
CA ALA A 125 -8.12 6.87 8.80
C ALA A 125 -6.68 7.29 8.43
N LEU A 126 -6.43 7.63 7.17
CA LEU A 126 -5.15 8.21 6.75
C LEU A 126 -4.87 9.54 7.46
N ALA A 127 -5.88 10.41 7.56
CA ALA A 127 -5.72 11.70 8.24
C ALA A 127 -5.42 11.54 9.74
N ASP A 128 -6.05 10.56 10.40
CA ASP A 128 -5.80 10.25 11.80
C ASP A 128 -4.42 9.62 12.01
N ALA A 129 -4.02 8.67 11.16
CA ALA A 129 -2.69 8.05 11.21
C ALA A 129 -1.57 9.08 10.99
N ILE A 130 -1.74 10.01 10.02
CA ILE A 130 -0.78 11.10 9.79
C ILE A 130 -0.67 12.01 11.01
N ARG A 131 -1.78 12.28 11.70
CA ARG A 131 -1.78 13.11 12.92
C ARG A 131 -1.05 12.41 14.06
N ALA A 132 -1.37 11.14 14.31
CA ALA A 132 -0.72 10.33 15.34
C ALA A 132 0.80 10.22 15.10
N ALA A 133 1.20 9.91 13.87
CA ALA A 133 2.61 9.82 13.50
C ALA A 133 3.39 11.14 13.64
N ALA A 134 2.69 12.28 13.67
CA ALA A 134 3.29 13.59 13.91
C ALA A 134 3.43 13.94 15.40
N GLU A 135 2.56 13.40 16.26
CA GLU A 135 2.52 13.65 17.71
C GLU A 135 3.61 12.86 18.47
N ASP A 136 3.99 11.67 17.99
CA ASP A 136 5.06 10.84 18.59
C ASP A 136 6.49 11.41 18.41
N ALA A 137 6.60 12.63 17.88
CA ALA A 137 7.86 13.33 17.63
C ALA A 137 8.27 14.31 18.74
N GLU A 138 7.40 14.55 19.74
CA GLU A 138 7.61 15.45 20.89
C GLU A 138 8.08 14.71 22.16
#